data_AF-A0A7S2NDH8-F1
#
_entry.id   AF-A0A7S2NDH8-F1
#
_cell.length_a   1.000
_cell.length_b   1.000
_cell.length_c   1.000
_cell.angle_alpha   90.00
_cell.angle_beta   90.00
_cell.angle_gamma   90.00
#
_symmetry.space_group_name_H-M   'P 1'
#
loop_
_entity.id
_entity.type
_entity.pdbx_description
1 polymer ?
#
loop_
_entity_poly.entity_id
_entity_poly.type
_entity_poly.pdbx_seq_one_letter_code
_entity_poly.pdbx_strand_id
1 'polypeptide(L)'
;VLLCHAVFLAGCGVYGAASTGFAPKAMHSAWAGLGSGGSLVVCSVMAILPSRKMYMIGVHVALLLQMLFTGVFVSQAYRSYGVPEKADRFPLFVVMGAGSLAALFAMRAFKPAKKKAA
;
A
#
# COMPACT_ATOMS: atom_id res chain seq x y z
N VAL A 1 -7.78 -2.73 8.83
CA VAL A 1 -6.51 -2.11 8.36
C VAL A 1 -6.16 -2.52 6.94
N LEU A 2 -5.92 -3.81 6.65
CA LEU A 2 -5.49 -4.26 5.31
C LEU A 2 -6.48 -3.90 4.19
N LEU A 3 -7.77 -4.20 4.37
CA LEU A 3 -8.81 -3.83 3.40
C LEU A 3 -8.95 -2.31 3.23
N CYS A 4 -8.94 -1.55 4.32
CA CYS A 4 -8.99 -0.08 4.26
C CYS A 4 -7.80 0.48 3.47
N HIS A 5 -6.60 -0.05 3.71
CA HIS A 5 -5.40 0.36 2.99
C HIS A 5 -5.47 -0.07 1.51
N ALA A 6 -6.02 -1.24 1.22
CA ALA A 6 -6.20 -1.71 -0.15
C ALA A 6 -7.13 -0.80 -0.95
N VAL A 7 -8.29 -0.45 -0.39
CA VAL A 7 -9.26 0.47 -1.01
C VAL A 7 -8.65 1.85 -1.18
N PHE A 8 -7.91 2.34 -0.18
CA PHE A 8 -7.19 3.61 -0.27
C PHE A 8 -6.19 3.62 -1.44
N LEU A 9 -5.33 2.61 -1.56
CA LEU A 9 -4.33 2.56 -2.63
C LEU A 9 -4.96 2.40 -4.02
N ALA A 10 -6.00 1.57 -4.14
CA ALA A 10 -6.77 1.44 -5.37
C ALA A 10 -7.43 2.77 -5.75
N GLY A 11 -8.05 3.47 -4.79
CA GLY A 11 -8.67 4.77 -4.97
C GLY A 11 -7.67 5.83 -5.42
N CYS A 12 -6.52 5.96 -4.75
CA CYS A 12 -5.45 6.87 -5.18
C CYS A 12 -4.93 6.53 -6.57
N GLY A 13 -4.70 5.24 -6.88
CA GLY A 13 -4.22 4.82 -8.19
C GLY A 13 -5.18 5.16 -9.32
N VAL A 14 -6.48 4.88 -9.12
CA VAL A 14 -7.55 5.19 -10.09
C VAL A 14 -7.72 6.70 -10.23
N TYR A 15 -7.72 7.45 -9.13
CA TYR A 15 -7.79 8.91 -9.17
C TYR A 15 -6.62 9.52 -9.94
N GLY A 16 -5.40 9.04 -9.70
CA GLY A 16 -4.22 9.46 -10.46
C GLY A 16 -4.36 9.22 -11.96
N ALA A 17 -4.85 8.04 -12.35
CA ALA A 17 -5.11 7.76 -13.77
C ALA A 17 -6.22 8.64 -14.34
N ALA A 18 -7.32 8.83 -13.62
CA ALA A 18 -8.43 9.69 -14.04
C ALA A 18 -8.00 11.15 -14.23
N SER A 19 -7.17 11.69 -13.32
CA SER A 19 -6.63 13.06 -13.41
C SER A 19 -5.74 13.31 -14.64
N THR A 20 -5.23 12.23 -15.25
CA THR A 20 -4.41 12.27 -16.48
C THR A 20 -5.17 11.77 -17.71
N GLY A 21 -6.49 11.62 -17.62
CA GLY A 21 -7.33 11.13 -18.72
C GLY A 21 -7.03 9.70 -19.14
N PHE A 22 -6.54 8.87 -18.21
CA PHE A 22 -6.08 7.49 -18.49
C PHE A 22 -5.02 7.41 -19.60
N ALA A 23 -4.20 8.46 -19.75
CA ALA A 23 -3.13 8.46 -20.72
C ALA A 23 -2.21 7.24 -20.50
N PRO A 24 -1.84 6.47 -21.54
CA PRO A 24 -1.05 5.25 -21.39
C PRO A 24 0.28 5.46 -20.65
N LYS A 25 0.90 6.62 -20.86
CA LYS A 25 2.15 7.05 -20.19
C LYS A 25 1.97 7.43 -18.71
N ALA A 26 0.75 7.49 -18.20
CA ALA A 26 0.40 7.88 -16.85
C ALA A 26 -0.35 6.79 -16.05
N MET A 27 -0.69 5.66 -16.66
CA MET A 27 -1.37 4.55 -15.98
C MET A 27 -0.54 3.85 -14.89
N HIS A 28 0.75 4.20 -14.74
CA HIS A 28 1.63 3.57 -13.76
C HIS A 28 1.09 3.69 -12.32
N SER A 29 0.41 4.79 -11.98
CA SER A 29 -0.25 4.97 -10.68
C SER A 29 -1.45 4.03 -10.50
N ALA A 30 -2.25 3.79 -11.53
CA ALA A 30 -3.38 2.86 -11.48
C ALA A 30 -2.92 1.42 -11.30
N TRP A 31 -1.92 0.99 -12.07
CA TRP A 31 -1.35 -0.36 -11.93
C TRP A 31 -0.68 -0.55 -10.56
N ALA A 32 0.05 0.44 -10.08
CA ALA A 32 0.64 0.41 -8.75
C ALA A 32 -0.44 0.35 -7.66
N GLY A 33 -1.50 1.16 -7.76
CA GLY A 33 -2.60 1.21 -6.80
C GLY A 33 -3.43 -0.08 -6.78
N LEU A 34 -3.80 -0.61 -7.95
CA LEU A 34 -4.55 -1.87 -8.05
C LEU A 34 -3.71 -3.08 -7.67
N GLY A 35 -2.45 -3.14 -8.09
CA GLY A 35 -1.55 -4.24 -7.74
C GLY A 35 -1.26 -4.29 -6.24
N SER A 36 -0.93 -3.14 -5.64
CA SER A 36 -0.73 -3.04 -4.19
C SER A 36 -2.02 -3.32 -3.43
N GLY A 37 -3.15 -2.75 -3.84
CA GLY A 37 -4.46 -3.03 -3.25
C GLY A 37 -4.84 -4.52 -3.30
N GLY A 38 -4.73 -5.15 -4.46
CA GLY A 38 -5.03 -6.58 -4.64
C GLY A 38 -4.17 -7.48 -3.75
N SER A 39 -2.88 -7.20 -3.64
CA SER A 39 -1.99 -7.97 -2.75
C SER A 39 -2.38 -7.86 -1.27
N LEU A 40 -2.86 -6.70 -0.82
CA LEU A 40 -3.35 -6.50 0.54
C LEU A 40 -4.69 -7.20 0.78
N VAL A 41 -5.56 -7.26 -0.23
CA VAL A 41 -6.80 -8.06 -0.17
C VAL A 41 -6.45 -9.53 0.02
N VAL A 42 -5.51 -10.08 -0.75
CA VAL A 42 -5.06 -11.48 -0.58
C VAL A 42 -4.53 -11.71 0.84
N CYS A 43 -3.69 -10.81 1.35
CA CYS A 43 -3.19 -10.93 2.73
C CYS A 43 -4.32 -10.85 3.76
N SER A 44 -5.36 -10.05 3.51
CA SER A 44 -6.53 -9.95 4.40
C SER A 44 -7.34 -11.24 4.41
N VAL A 45 -7.52 -11.89 3.25
CA VAL A 45 -8.19 -13.20 3.16
C VAL A 45 -7.42 -14.24 3.95
N MET A 46 -6.09 -14.31 3.80
CA MET A 46 -5.24 -15.21 4.57
C MET A 46 -5.35 -14.99 6.08
N ALA A 47 -5.53 -13.74 6.51
CA ALA A 47 -5.68 -13.37 7.92
C ALA A 47 -7.05 -13.74 8.53
N ILE A 48 -8.06 -14.05 7.72
CA ILE A 48 -9.40 -14.45 8.19
C ILE A 48 -9.55 -15.97 8.24
N LEU A 49 -8.66 -16.72 7.58
CA LEU A 49 -8.68 -18.18 7.61
C LEU A 49 -8.48 -18.72 9.03
N PRO A 50 -9.13 -19.83 9.42
CA PRO A 50 -9.09 -20.38 10.78
C PRO A 50 -7.71 -20.96 11.17
N SER A 51 -6.74 -20.96 10.26
CA SER A 51 -5.38 -21.45 10.53
C SER A 51 -4.50 -20.37 11.11
N ARG A 52 -4.01 -20.57 12.33
CA ARG A 52 -3.03 -19.68 12.99
C ARG A 52 -1.77 -19.47 12.15
N LYS A 53 -1.34 -20.48 11.38
CA LYS A 53 -0.21 -20.37 10.45
C LYS A 53 -0.52 -19.39 9.32
N MET A 54 -1.70 -19.50 8.71
CA MET A 54 -2.14 -18.59 7.63
C MET A 54 -2.31 -17.15 8.13
N TYR A 55 -2.88 -16.97 9.33
CA TYR A 55 -2.95 -15.66 9.98
C TYR A 55 -1.57 -15.02 10.13
N MET A 56 -0.60 -15.76 10.69
CA MET A 56 0.75 -15.23 10.89
C MET A 56 1.42 -14.87 9.56
N ILE A 57 1.31 -15.74 8.55
CA ILE A 57 1.88 -15.47 7.22
C ILE A 57 1.22 -14.23 6.62
N GLY A 58 -0.11 -14.15 6.61
CA GLY A 58 -0.85 -13.02 6.05
C GLY A 58 -0.45 -11.68 6.68
N VAL A 59 -0.33 -11.64 8.01
CA VAL A 59 0.09 -10.42 8.73
C VAL A 59 1.54 -10.04 8.43
N HIS A 60 2.48 -11.00 8.41
CA HIS A 60 3.90 -10.69 8.14
C HIS A 60 4.12 -10.26 6.69
N VAL A 61 3.52 -10.97 5.73
CA VAL A 61 3.59 -10.59 4.31
C VAL A 61 2.97 -9.21 4.11
N ALA A 62 1.82 -8.93 4.74
CA ALA A 62 1.23 -7.60 4.66
C ALA A 62 2.12 -6.49 5.23
N LEU A 63 2.78 -6.73 6.36
CA LEU A 63 3.73 -5.78 6.95
C LEU A 63 4.92 -5.50 6.02
N LEU A 64 5.48 -6.54 5.41
CA LEU A 64 6.58 -6.41 4.44
C LEU A 64 6.13 -5.64 3.20
N LEU A 65 4.95 -5.97 2.67
CA LEU A 65 4.38 -5.27 1.51
C LEU A 65 4.07 -3.80 1.82
N GLN A 66 3.47 -3.48 2.97
CA GLN A 66 3.22 -2.10 3.39
C GLN A 66 4.51 -1.31 3.55
N MET A 67 5.57 -1.92 4.10
CA MET A 67 6.89 -1.29 4.19
C MET A 67 7.47 -1.03 2.80
N LEU A 68 7.38 -1.99 1.90
CA LEU A 68 7.83 -1.87 0.51
C LEU A 68 7.06 -0.77 -0.23
N PHE A 69 5.73 -0.75 -0.14
CA PHE A 69 4.89 0.27 -0.76
C PHE A 69 5.22 1.66 -0.24
N THR A 70 5.38 1.81 1.08
CA THR A 70 5.80 3.08 1.69
C THR A 70 7.14 3.54 1.10
N GLY A 71 8.14 2.66 1.03
CA GLY A 71 9.45 2.98 0.45
C GLY A 71 9.37 3.38 -1.02
N VAL A 72 8.58 2.65 -1.82
CA VAL A 72 8.36 2.97 -3.25
C VAL A 72 7.67 4.32 -3.40
N PHE A 73 6.59 4.60 -2.68
CA PHE A 73 5.87 5.87 -2.79
C PHE A 73 6.70 7.07 -2.32
N VAL A 74 7.47 6.92 -1.24
CA VAL A 74 8.39 7.96 -0.77
C VAL A 74 9.51 8.21 -1.80
N SER A 75 10.08 7.14 -2.36
CA SER A 75 11.11 7.27 -3.42
C SER A 75 10.55 7.95 -4.68
N GLN A 76 9.32 7.61 -5.08
CA GLN A 76 8.65 8.22 -6.23
C GLN A 76 8.27 9.68 -5.96
N ALA A 77 7.87 10.03 -4.74
CA ALA A 77 7.66 11.41 -4.33
C ALA A 77 8.97 12.20 -4.41
N TYR A 78 10.06 11.68 -3.84
CA TYR A 78 11.37 12.32 -3.91
C TYR A 78 11.84 12.54 -5.36
N ARG A 79 11.69 11.52 -6.23
CA ARG A 79 12.03 11.60 -7.66
C ARG A 79 11.15 12.53 -8.49
N SER A 80 9.98 12.91 -7.97
CA SER A 80 9.05 13.82 -8.64
C SER A 80 9.16 15.24 -8.09
N TYR A 81 9.87 15.43 -6.97
CA TYR A 81 10.07 16.73 -6.36
C TYR A 81 10.98 17.60 -7.24
N GLY A 82 10.52 18.81 -7.57
CA GLY A 82 11.27 19.75 -8.40
C GLY A 82 11.36 19.40 -9.89
N VAL A 83 10.62 18.37 -10.35
CA VAL A 83 10.56 17.99 -11.78
C VAL A 83 9.22 18.44 -12.37
N PRO A 84 9.20 19.48 -13.24
CA PRO A 84 7.95 20.05 -13.77
C PRO A 84 7.07 19.02 -14.48
N GLU A 85 7.69 18.09 -15.22
CA GLU A 85 7.02 17.02 -15.97
C GLU A 85 6.29 15.98 -15.09
N LYS A 86 6.58 15.97 -13.78
CA LYS A 86 6.03 15.00 -12.81
C LYS A 86 5.28 15.69 -11.67
N ALA A 87 5.12 17.01 -11.73
CA ALA A 87 4.51 17.82 -10.66
C ALA A 87 3.11 17.31 -10.29
N ASP A 88 2.30 16.90 -11.28
CA ASP A 88 0.94 16.40 -11.06
C ASP A 88 0.91 15.09 -10.25
N ARG A 89 1.98 14.30 -10.31
CA ARG A 89 2.07 12.99 -9.64
C ARG A 89 2.64 13.10 -8.24
N PHE A 90 3.35 14.18 -7.93
CA PHE A 90 4.00 14.37 -6.64
C PHE A 90 3.00 14.36 -5.46
N PRO A 91 1.90 15.15 -5.46
CA PRO A 91 0.92 15.11 -4.38
C PRO A 91 0.33 13.72 -4.17
N LEU A 92 0.10 12.99 -5.27
CA LEU A 92 -0.43 11.63 -5.21
C LEU A 92 0.52 10.68 -4.49
N PHE A 93 1.81 10.69 -4.84
CA PHE A 93 2.79 9.83 -4.16
C PHE A 93 3.00 10.22 -2.70
N VAL A 94 2.92 11.50 -2.36
CA VAL A 94 2.97 11.97 -0.96
C VAL A 94 1.79 11.41 -0.17
N VAL A 95 0.56 11.53 -0.70
CA VAL A 95 -0.65 11.01 -0.03
C VAL A 95 -0.58 9.49 0.10
N MET A 96 -0.20 8.77 -0.96
CA MET A 96 -0.05 7.32 -0.92
C MET A 96 1.01 6.89 0.10
N GLY A 97 2.17 7.56 0.14
CA GLY A 97 3.23 7.30 1.11
C GLY A 97 2.79 7.54 2.55
N ALA A 98 2.13 8.66 2.82
CA ALA A 98 1.62 8.98 4.15
C ALA A 98 0.55 7.98 4.63
N GLY A 99 -0.40 7.63 3.75
CA GLY A 99 -1.43 6.64 4.05
C GLY A 99 -0.85 5.23 4.28
N SER A 100 0.15 4.82 3.48
CA SER A 100 0.85 3.56 3.68
C SER A 100 1.64 3.52 4.98
N LEU A 101 2.30 4.63 5.35
CA LEU A 101 3.00 4.74 6.62
C LEU A 101 2.02 4.61 7.80
N ALA A 102 0.90 5.33 7.76
CA ALA A 102 -0.15 5.23 8.79
C ALA A 102 -0.70 3.79 8.91
N ALA A 103 -0.96 3.13 7.79
CA ALA A 103 -1.43 1.75 7.77
C ALA A 103 -0.38 0.76 8.33
N LEU A 104 0.91 1.00 8.05
CA LEU A 104 2.01 0.21 8.60
C LEU A 104 2.13 0.37 10.13
N PHE A 105 1.97 1.60 10.64
CA PHE A 105 1.93 1.84 12.08
C PHE A 105 0.72 1.16 12.73
N ALA A 106 -0.46 1.26 12.13
CA ALA A 106 -1.67 0.59 12.63
C ALA A 106 -1.52 -0.94 12.67
N MET A 107 -0.79 -1.53 11.72
CA MET A 107 -0.52 -2.97 11.71
C MET A 107 0.38 -3.45 12.86
N ARG A 108 1.07 -2.56 13.60
CA ARG A 108 1.84 -2.96 14.79
C ARG A 108 0.98 -3.65 15.86
N ALA A 109 -0.27 -3.22 16.03
CA ALA A 109 -1.19 -3.82 16.99
C ALA A 109 -1.58 -5.27 16.64
N PHE A 110 -1.41 -5.65 15.36
CA PHE A 110 -1.76 -6.98 14.85
C PHE A 110 -0.56 -7.92 14.75
N LYS A 111 0.65 -7.49 15.14
CA LYS A 111 1.82 -8.37 15.18
C LYS A 111 1.53 -9.53 16.14
N PRO A 112 1.63 -10.79 15.70
CA PRO A 112 1.40 -11.91 16.60
C PRO A 112 2.49 -11.92 17.68
N ALA A 113 2.08 -11.77 18.94
CA ALA A 113 2.99 -11.90 20.06
C ALA A 113 3.51 -13.34 20.14
N LYS A 114 4.82 -13.49 20.40
CA LYS A 114 5.34 -14.80 20.83
C LYS A 114 4.57 -15.16 22.11
N LYS A 115 4.01 -16.39 22.17
CA LYS A 115 3.60 -16.96 23.47
C LYS A 115 4.84 -16.83 24.36
N LYS A 116 4.73 -16.15 25.51
CA LYS A 116 5.76 -16.25 26.55
C LYS A 116 5.95 -17.75 26.79
N ALA A 117 7.17 -18.24 26.64
CA ALA A 117 7.51 -19.60 27.08
C ALA A 117 7.13 -19.65 28.56
N ALA A 118 6.22 -20.56 28.90
CA ALA A 118 5.82 -20.86 30.26
C ALA A 118 6.93 -21.64 30.95
#